data_AF-A0A836XJ86-F1
#
_entry.id   AF-A0A836XJ86-F1
#
_cell.length_a   1.000
_cell.length_b   1.000
_cell.length_c   1.000
_cell.angle_alpha   90.00
_cell.angle_beta   90.00
_cell.angle_gamma   90.00
#
_symmetry.space_group_name_H-M   'P 1'
#
loop_
_entity.id
_entity.type
_entity.pdbx_description
1 polymer ?
#
loop_
_entity_poly.entity_id
_entity_poly.type
_entity_poly.pdbx_seq_one_letter_code
_entity_poly.pdbx_strand_id
1 'polypeptide(L)'
;MKIGIGLLMVLWVGCFTGRDRVGSDREVLRSEVEFVEVDEGLESSVQIDSLIWQPFLPLPGSGLEGLGDFAGAYRAVFRNVGTQQVWVRYDLRFFDREGFLLDAFIPFGQPVVLAAGEVKKVEGEFRVRLGDPRDIELLSLMRLGARVRWPDE
;
A
#
# COMPACT_ATOMS: atom_id res chain seq x y z
N MET A 1 34.96 -35.13 -8.83
CA MET A 1 33.60 -34.96 -8.28
C MET A 1 33.35 -33.47 -8.11
N LYS A 2 32.42 -32.90 -8.88
CA LYS A 2 31.98 -31.50 -8.76
C LYS A 2 30.62 -31.52 -8.08
N ILE A 3 30.52 -31.00 -6.86
CA ILE A 3 29.25 -30.85 -6.16
C ILE A 3 28.91 -29.36 -6.21
N GLY A 4 27.91 -29.04 -7.03
CA GLY A 4 27.29 -27.72 -7.07
C GLY A 4 26.43 -27.55 -5.83
N ILE A 5 26.55 -26.39 -5.19
CA ILE A 5 25.66 -25.95 -4.12
C ILE A 5 24.97 -24.69 -4.64
N GLY A 6 23.73 -24.88 -5.09
CA GLY A 6 22.81 -23.78 -5.37
C GLY A 6 22.40 -23.16 -4.04
N LEU A 7 22.70 -21.87 -3.86
CA LEU A 7 22.28 -21.12 -2.68
C LEU A 7 20.83 -20.67 -2.90
N LEU A 8 19.94 -21.28 -2.13
CA LEU A 8 18.51 -21.03 -2.09
C LEU A 8 18.23 -19.65 -1.45
N MET A 9 17.49 -18.84 -2.18
CA MET A 9 16.95 -17.54 -1.81
C MET A 9 16.02 -17.67 -0.58
N VAL A 10 16.30 -16.92 0.50
CA VAL A 10 15.42 -16.85 1.67
C VAL A 10 14.61 -15.56 1.59
N LEU A 11 13.33 -15.68 1.23
CA LEU A 11 12.34 -14.61 1.30
C LEU A 11 11.94 -14.39 2.77
N TRP A 12 12.36 -13.27 3.34
CA TRP A 12 11.84 -12.77 4.61
C TRP A 12 10.51 -12.06 4.36
N VAL A 13 9.40 -12.78 4.52
CA VAL A 13 8.08 -12.18 4.66
C VAL A 13 7.87 -11.87 6.15
N GLY A 14 7.99 -10.59 6.51
CA GLY A 14 7.66 -10.12 7.85
C GLY A 14 6.16 -10.22 8.09
N CYS A 15 5.74 -11.19 8.91
CA CYS A 15 4.36 -11.35 9.35
C CYS A 15 4.13 -10.44 10.56
N PHE A 16 3.44 -9.30 10.38
CA PHE A 16 3.06 -8.41 11.48
C PHE A 16 1.68 -8.83 12.02
N THR A 17 1.66 -9.54 13.15
CA THR A 17 0.42 -9.95 13.84
C THR A 17 -0.08 -8.82 14.75
N GLY A 18 -1.03 -8.03 14.26
CA GLY A 18 -1.83 -7.10 15.05
C GLY A 18 -3.05 -7.80 15.66
N ARG A 19 -3.19 -7.68 16.98
CA ARG A 19 -4.12 -8.40 17.87
C ARG A 19 -5.61 -8.12 17.60
N ASP A 20 -6.43 -9.17 17.67
CA ASP A 20 -7.88 -9.20 17.44
C ASP A 20 -8.70 -8.22 18.29
N ARG A 21 -9.70 -7.59 17.65
CA ARG A 21 -10.92 -7.11 18.30
C ARG A 21 -12.11 -7.75 17.60
N VAL A 22 -12.85 -8.56 18.37
CA VAL A 22 -14.14 -9.16 18.02
C VAL A 22 -15.15 -8.05 17.71
N GLY A 23 -15.61 -8.05 16.46
CA GLY A 23 -16.71 -7.25 15.93
C GLY A 23 -17.16 -7.92 14.63
N SER A 24 -18.48 -7.95 14.37
CA SER A 24 -19.17 -8.62 13.26
C SER A 24 -18.35 -8.80 11.97
N ASP A 25 -18.51 -9.95 11.29
CA ASP A 25 -17.97 -10.47 10.01
C ASP A 25 -17.77 -9.52 8.79
N ARG A 26 -17.55 -8.22 8.99
CA ARG A 26 -16.79 -7.38 8.06
C ARG A 26 -15.36 -7.87 8.15
N GLU A 27 -15.00 -8.70 7.19
CA GLU A 27 -13.65 -9.19 7.01
C GLU A 27 -12.61 -8.07 7.20
N VAL A 28 -11.52 -8.43 7.87
CA VAL A 28 -10.46 -7.49 8.25
C VAL A 28 -9.81 -6.92 6.99
N LEU A 29 -10.03 -5.63 6.74
CA LEU A 29 -9.36 -4.90 5.67
C LEU A 29 -7.84 -4.97 5.87
N ARG A 30 -7.13 -5.50 4.88
CA ARG A 30 -5.68 -5.72 4.95
C ARG A 30 -4.91 -4.58 4.30
N SER A 31 -3.63 -4.51 4.63
CA SER A 31 -2.67 -3.57 4.03
C SER A 31 -1.42 -4.31 3.61
N GLU A 32 -0.95 -4.02 2.40
CA GLU A 32 0.29 -4.57 1.86
C GLU A 32 1.15 -3.47 1.25
N VAL A 33 2.44 -3.72 1.18
CA VAL A 33 3.41 -2.86 0.50
C VAL A 33 4.13 -3.70 -0.55
N GLU A 34 4.28 -3.14 -1.74
CA GLU A 34 5.02 -3.73 -2.84
C GLU A 34 5.98 -2.69 -3.40
N PHE A 35 7.26 -3.03 -3.48
CA PHE A 35 8.25 -2.23 -4.21
C PHE A 35 8.22 -2.65 -5.68
N VAL A 36 7.56 -1.84 -6.50
CA VAL A 36 7.29 -2.10 -7.91
C VAL A 36 8.55 -1.87 -8.76
N GLU A 37 9.29 -0.81 -8.44
CA GLU A 37 10.49 -0.44 -9.16
C GLU A 37 11.44 0.29 -8.20
N VAL A 38 12.71 -0.10 -8.20
CA VAL A 38 13.73 0.50 -7.35
C VAL A 38 14.97 0.70 -8.20
N ASP A 39 15.49 1.92 -8.22
CA ASP A 39 16.76 2.20 -8.89
C ASP A 39 17.90 1.38 -8.27
N GLU A 40 18.88 1.05 -9.10
CA GLU A 40 20.06 0.30 -8.67
C GLU A 40 20.78 1.02 -7.52
N GLY A 41 21.06 0.28 -6.45
CA GLY A 41 21.70 0.78 -5.24
C GLY A 41 20.73 1.31 -4.16
N LEU A 42 19.41 1.32 -4.43
CA LEU A 42 18.38 1.75 -3.49
C LEU A 42 17.51 0.63 -2.91
N GLU A 43 17.80 -0.64 -3.20
CA GLU A 43 16.95 -1.82 -2.97
C GLU A 43 16.56 -2.04 -1.50
N SER A 44 17.28 -1.43 -0.57
CA SER A 44 16.98 -1.46 0.87
C SER A 44 17.08 -0.09 1.52
N SER A 45 17.01 0.98 0.73
CA SER A 45 17.13 2.35 1.22
C SER A 45 15.86 2.85 1.90
N VAL A 46 14.70 2.30 1.55
CA VAL A 46 13.39 2.76 2.05
C VAL A 46 12.64 1.62 2.75
N GLN A 47 12.09 1.93 3.92
CA GLN A 47 11.11 1.11 4.62
C GLN A 47 9.77 1.86 4.69
N ILE A 48 8.68 1.12 4.61
CA ILE A 48 7.33 1.65 4.86
C ILE A 48 6.84 1.00 6.15
N ASP A 49 7.09 1.67 7.26
CA ASP A 49 6.91 1.15 8.63
C ASP A 49 5.45 0.83 8.95
N SER A 50 4.51 1.59 8.35
CA SER A 50 3.08 1.36 8.53
C SER A 50 2.29 1.84 7.33
N LEU A 51 1.20 1.14 7.06
CA LEU A 51 0.17 1.52 6.11
C LEU A 51 -1.18 1.22 6.75
N ILE A 52 -1.99 2.25 6.95
CA ILE A 52 -3.36 2.12 7.45
C ILE A 52 -4.30 2.87 6.53
N TRP A 53 -5.52 2.39 6.42
CA TRP A 53 -6.55 2.99 5.58
C TRP A 53 -7.93 2.71 6.13
N GLN A 54 -8.85 3.62 5.83
CA GLN A 54 -10.23 3.56 6.26
C GLN A 54 -11.13 3.98 5.09
N PRO A 55 -11.85 3.04 4.47
CA PRO A 55 -12.85 3.39 3.48
C PRO A 55 -14.10 3.97 4.16
N PHE A 56 -14.68 4.99 3.55
CA PHE A 56 -15.96 5.60 3.91
C PHE A 56 -17.06 4.96 3.08
N LEU A 57 -17.47 3.76 3.50
CA LEU A 57 -18.50 3.01 2.78
C LEU A 57 -19.88 3.68 2.96
N PRO A 58 -20.69 3.78 1.90
CA PRO A 58 -22.06 4.26 2.02
C PRO A 58 -22.85 3.38 3.00
N LEU A 59 -23.56 4.01 3.93
CA LEU A 59 -24.41 3.30 4.89
C LEU A 59 -25.70 2.82 4.21
N PRO A 60 -26.25 1.67 4.63
CA PRO A 60 -27.59 1.28 4.24
C PRO A 60 -28.62 2.38 4.58
N GLY A 61 -29.50 2.73 3.65
CA GLY A 61 -30.48 3.80 3.75
C GLY A 61 -29.95 5.21 3.46
N SER A 62 -28.66 5.38 3.10
CA SER A 62 -28.07 6.71 2.85
C SER A 62 -28.51 7.36 1.54
N GLY A 63 -29.16 6.62 0.64
CA GLY A 63 -29.46 7.08 -0.73
C GLY A 63 -28.22 7.22 -1.62
N LEU A 64 -27.04 6.87 -1.11
CA LEU A 64 -25.77 6.78 -1.84
C LEU A 64 -25.44 5.33 -2.24
N GLU A 65 -26.32 4.39 -1.90
CA GLU A 65 -26.25 3.00 -2.36
C GLU A 65 -26.30 2.97 -3.89
N GLY A 66 -25.37 2.25 -4.51
CA GLY A 66 -25.37 2.10 -5.97
C GLY A 66 -24.57 3.15 -6.74
N LEU A 67 -23.90 4.11 -6.09
CA LEU A 67 -23.09 5.11 -6.79
C LEU A 67 -21.74 4.58 -7.33
N GLY A 68 -21.36 3.33 -7.04
CA GLY A 68 -20.13 2.69 -7.55
C GLY A 68 -18.84 3.23 -6.96
N ASP A 69 -18.80 4.52 -6.64
CA ASP A 69 -17.65 5.20 -6.12
C ASP A 69 -17.70 5.30 -4.59
N PHE A 70 -16.55 5.10 -3.93
CA PHE A 70 -16.37 5.45 -2.53
C PHE A 70 -15.06 6.19 -2.30
N ALA A 71 -15.00 6.93 -1.20
CA ALA A 71 -13.80 7.62 -0.76
C ALA A 71 -13.26 6.99 0.52
N GLY A 72 -12.08 7.38 0.93
CA GLY A 72 -11.53 7.02 2.22
C GLY A 72 -10.28 7.82 2.54
N ALA A 73 -9.70 7.54 3.70
CA ALA A 73 -8.46 8.15 4.14
C ALA A 73 -7.38 7.08 4.32
N TYR A 74 -6.13 7.46 4.09
CA TYR A 74 -4.97 6.61 4.34
C TYR A 74 -3.88 7.37 5.07
N ARG A 75 -3.00 6.61 5.71
CA ARG A 75 -1.77 7.09 6.32
C ARG A 75 -0.67 6.07 6.11
N ALA A 76 0.49 6.55 5.66
CA ALA A 76 1.70 5.77 5.49
C ALA A 76 2.87 6.44 6.23
N VAL A 77 3.79 5.63 6.76
CA VAL A 77 5.02 6.12 7.37
C VAL A 77 6.19 5.59 6.56
N PHE A 78 6.91 6.49 5.90
CA PHE A 78 8.09 6.17 5.12
C PHE A 78 9.34 6.50 5.93
N ARG A 79 10.35 5.64 5.85
CA ARG A 79 11.65 5.82 6.47
C ARG A 79 12.73 5.58 5.45
N ASN A 80 13.65 6.53 5.30
CA ASN A 80 14.89 6.29 4.58
C ASN A 80 15.93 5.74 5.56
N VAL A 81 16.27 4.46 5.43
CA VAL A 81 17.32 3.78 6.20
C VAL A 81 18.68 3.82 5.50
N GLY A 82 18.73 4.39 4.30
CA GLY A 82 19.96 4.62 3.55
C GLY A 82 20.72 5.88 3.99
N THR A 83 21.83 6.13 3.30
CA THR A 83 22.77 7.24 3.58
C THR A 83 22.64 8.42 2.62
N GLN A 84 21.77 8.33 1.62
CA GLN A 84 21.56 9.35 0.60
C GLN A 84 20.09 9.76 0.54
N GLN A 85 19.82 10.94 -0.03
CA GLN A 85 18.44 11.36 -0.30
C GLN A 85 17.80 10.46 -1.36
N VAL A 86 16.51 10.15 -1.20
CA VAL A 86 15.73 9.34 -2.14
C VAL A 86 14.36 9.96 -2.40
N TRP A 87 13.78 9.67 -3.57
CA TRP A 87 12.42 10.06 -3.93
C TRP A 87 11.55 8.81 -4.02
N VAL A 88 10.37 8.85 -3.37
CA VAL A 88 9.39 7.75 -3.42
C VAL A 88 8.11 8.23 -4.10
N ARG A 89 7.76 7.58 -5.21
CA ARG A 89 6.43 7.69 -5.83
C ARG A 89 5.62 6.45 -5.52
N TYR A 90 4.31 6.55 -5.42
CA TYR A 90 3.45 5.41 -5.12
C TYR A 90 2.03 5.56 -5.65
N ASP A 91 1.39 4.42 -5.87
CA ASP A 91 -0.03 4.26 -6.14
C ASP A 91 -0.68 3.40 -5.04
N LEU A 92 -1.96 3.64 -4.78
CA LEU A 92 -2.80 2.84 -3.90
C LEU A 92 -3.66 1.93 -4.78
N ARG A 93 -3.49 0.61 -4.64
CA ARG A 93 -4.21 -0.40 -5.41
C ARG A 93 -5.17 -1.14 -4.51
N PHE A 94 -6.42 -1.24 -4.93
CA PHE A 94 -7.48 -1.85 -4.14
C PHE A 94 -7.85 -3.19 -4.77
N PHE A 95 -7.90 -4.23 -3.95
CA PHE A 95 -8.15 -5.59 -4.41
C PHE A 95 -9.33 -6.23 -3.68
N ASP A 96 -9.97 -7.17 -4.36
CA ASP A 96 -10.91 -8.09 -3.76
C ASP A 96 -10.20 -9.22 -3.00
N ARG A 97 -10.96 -10.25 -2.58
CA ARG A 97 -10.45 -11.41 -1.82
C ARG A 97 -9.66 -12.39 -2.69
N GLU A 98 -9.97 -12.46 -3.97
CA GLU A 98 -9.33 -13.36 -4.92
C GLU A 98 -8.06 -12.73 -5.54
N GLY A 99 -7.82 -11.45 -5.26
CA GLY A 99 -6.65 -10.71 -5.71
C GLY A 99 -6.87 -9.98 -7.04
N PHE A 100 -8.11 -9.83 -7.49
CA PHE A 100 -8.42 -8.99 -8.64
C PHE A 100 -8.34 -7.52 -8.26
N LEU A 101 -7.74 -6.72 -9.13
CA LEU A 101 -7.64 -5.28 -8.97
C LEU A 101 -9.02 -4.67 -9.23
N LEU A 102 -9.58 -4.03 -8.20
CA LEU A 102 -10.82 -3.27 -8.28
C LEU A 102 -10.55 -1.87 -8.84
N ASP A 103 -9.54 -1.17 -8.32
CA ASP A 103 -9.12 0.15 -8.82
C ASP A 103 -7.69 0.48 -8.38
N ALA A 104 -7.09 1.50 -9.02
CA ALA A 104 -5.83 2.10 -8.62
C ALA A 104 -5.92 3.62 -8.57
N PHE A 105 -5.44 4.20 -7.47
CA PHE A 105 -5.46 5.64 -7.21
C PHE A 105 -4.03 6.18 -7.06
N ILE A 106 -3.75 7.34 -7.68
CA ILE A 106 -2.46 8.03 -7.54
C ILE A 106 -2.66 9.25 -6.62
N PRO A 107 -2.12 9.23 -5.40
CA PRO A 107 -2.23 10.38 -4.51
C PRO A 107 -1.50 11.63 -5.00
N PHE A 108 -2.00 12.80 -4.61
CA PHE A 108 -1.32 14.08 -4.83
C PHE A 108 -0.12 14.29 -3.89
N GLY A 109 0.70 15.31 -4.15
CA GLY A 109 1.82 15.68 -3.28
C GLY A 109 3.06 14.77 -3.39
N GLN A 110 3.23 14.14 -4.55
CA GLN A 110 4.37 13.26 -4.85
C GLN A 110 5.46 13.99 -5.64
N PRO A 111 6.74 13.57 -5.55
CA PRO A 111 7.25 12.44 -4.75
C PRO A 111 7.36 12.76 -3.26
N VAL A 112 7.40 11.70 -2.44
CA VAL A 112 7.86 11.82 -1.05
C VAL A 112 9.38 11.92 -1.06
N VAL A 113 9.90 13.11 -0.78
CA VAL A 113 11.34 13.34 -0.64
C VAL A 113 11.77 12.96 0.78
N LEU A 114 12.77 12.10 0.89
CA LEU A 114 13.34 11.63 2.15
C LEU A 114 14.85 11.85 2.17
N ALA A 115 15.34 12.72 3.05
CA ALA A 115 16.76 12.82 3.36
C ALA A 115 17.27 11.53 4.05
N ALA A 116 18.59 11.35 4.12
CA ALA A 116 19.20 10.21 4.79
C ALA A 116 18.74 10.11 6.25
N GLY A 117 18.22 8.96 6.67
CA GLY A 117 17.69 8.75 8.02
C GLY A 117 16.32 9.40 8.30
N GLU A 118 15.72 10.11 7.34
CA GLU A 118 14.45 10.82 7.56
C GLU A 118 13.27 9.83 7.68
N VAL A 119 12.35 10.13 8.61
CA VAL A 119 11.04 9.50 8.70
C VAL A 119 9.99 10.54 8.33
N LYS A 120 9.16 10.24 7.32
CA LYS A 120 8.07 11.11 6.90
C LYS A 120 6.74 10.36 6.96
N LYS A 121 5.78 10.99 7.62
CA LYS A 121 4.40 10.56 7.68
C LYS A 121 3.62 11.24 6.56
N VAL A 122 2.92 10.47 5.75
CA VAL A 122 2.06 10.96 4.69
C VAL A 122 0.63 10.54 4.98
N GLU A 123 -0.29 11.48 4.82
CA GLU A 123 -1.72 11.28 5.01
C GLU A 123 -2.45 11.87 3.81
N GLY A 124 -3.57 11.26 3.43
CA GLY A 124 -4.38 11.78 2.36
C GLY A 124 -5.70 11.06 2.23
N GLU A 125 -6.49 11.55 1.28
CA GLU A 125 -7.73 10.92 0.87
C GLU A 125 -7.51 10.15 -0.43
N PHE A 126 -8.32 9.12 -0.65
CA PHE A 126 -8.39 8.38 -1.89
C PHE A 126 -9.84 8.29 -2.37
N ARG A 127 -9.99 8.02 -3.67
CA ARG A 127 -11.27 7.66 -4.28
C ARG A 127 -11.09 6.37 -5.07
N VAL A 128 -12.05 5.48 -4.92
CA VAL A 128 -12.14 4.22 -5.65
C VAL A 128 -13.36 4.30 -6.55
N ARG A 129 -13.20 3.95 -7.81
CA ARG A 129 -14.26 3.89 -8.82
C ARG A 129 -14.54 2.45 -9.19
N LEU A 130 -15.73 1.96 -8.86
CA LEU A 130 -16.12 0.60 -9.19
C LEU A 130 -17.04 0.59 -10.41
N GLY A 131 -16.86 -0.44 -11.25
CA GLY A 131 -17.76 -0.69 -12.38
C GLY A 131 -19.13 -1.21 -11.92
N ASP A 132 -19.14 -2.06 -10.87
CA ASP A 132 -20.35 -2.53 -10.19
C ASP A 132 -20.32 -2.07 -8.72
N PRO A 133 -21.32 -1.33 -8.24
CA PRO A 133 -21.39 -0.90 -6.84
C PRO A 133 -21.35 -2.04 -5.81
N ARG A 134 -21.69 -3.27 -6.22
CA ARG A 134 -21.64 -4.47 -5.35
C ARG A 134 -20.22 -4.94 -5.07
N ASP A 135 -19.25 -4.57 -5.91
CA ASP A 135 -17.84 -4.94 -5.73
C ASP A 135 -17.25 -4.34 -4.44
N ILE A 136 -17.91 -3.34 -3.85
CA ILE A 136 -17.52 -2.75 -2.58
C ILE A 136 -17.54 -3.76 -1.41
N GLU A 137 -18.41 -4.77 -1.49
CA GLU A 137 -18.51 -5.85 -0.49
C GLU A 137 -17.35 -6.85 -0.60
N LEU A 138 -16.69 -6.86 -1.76
CA LEU A 138 -15.55 -7.73 -2.06
C LEU A 138 -14.22 -7.09 -1.64
N LEU A 139 -14.19 -5.78 -1.42
CA LEU A 139 -13.02 -5.02 -1.02
C LEU A 139 -12.33 -5.65 0.19
N SER A 140 -11.08 -6.10 0.01
CA SER A 140 -10.35 -6.85 1.04
C SER A 140 -8.99 -6.25 1.39
N LEU A 141 -8.34 -5.60 0.42
CA LEU A 141 -6.94 -5.22 0.52
C LEU A 141 -6.69 -3.87 -0.14
N MET A 142 -5.90 -3.03 0.52
CA MET A 142 -5.20 -1.92 -0.11
C MET A 142 -3.69 -2.21 -0.12
N ARG A 143 -3.08 -2.20 -1.31
CA ARG A 143 -1.64 -2.31 -1.50
C ARG A 143 -1.06 -0.97 -1.91
N LEU A 144 0.04 -0.56 -1.27
CA LEU A 144 0.84 0.58 -1.70
C LEU A 144 1.96 0.10 -2.62
N GLY A 145 1.90 0.48 -3.89
CA GLY A 145 2.92 0.18 -4.90
C GLY A 145 3.99 1.28 -4.94
N ALA A 146 5.10 1.09 -4.22
CA ALA A 146 6.18 2.07 -4.12
C ALA A 146 7.17 1.95 -5.29
N ARG A 147 7.63 3.09 -5.78
CA ARG A 147 8.72 3.25 -6.74
C ARG A 147 9.77 4.16 -6.13
N VAL A 148 10.99 3.66 -5.95
CA VAL A 148 12.07 4.37 -5.26
C VAL A 148 13.11 4.77 -6.29
N ARG A 149 13.42 6.07 -6.35
CA ARG A 149 14.32 6.66 -7.32
C ARG A 149 15.40 7.50 -6.66
N TRP A 150 16.51 7.66 -7.36
CA TRP A 150 17.42 8.78 -7.12
C TRP A 150 16.68 10.12 -7.32
N PRO A 151 17.03 11.17 -6.58
CA PRO A 151 16.56 12.51 -6.91
C PRO A 151 16.96 12.85 -8.34
N ASP A 152 16.01 13.29 -9.17
CA ASP A 152 16.33 13.77 -10.51
C ASP A 152 17.34 14.94 -10.38
N GLU A 153 18.39 14.98 -11.22
CA GLU A 153 19.26 16.16 -11.39
C GLU A 153 18.51 17.33 -12.02
#